data_AF-A0A2M8BNS4-F1
#
_entry.id   AF-A0A2M8BNS4-F1
#
_cell.length_a   1.000
_cell.length_b   1.000
_cell.length_c   1.000
_cell.angle_alpha   90.00
_cell.angle_beta   90.00
_cell.angle_gamma   90.00
#
_symmetry.space_group_name_H-M   'P 1'
#
loop_
_entity.id
_entity.type
_entity.pdbx_description
1 polymer ?
#
loop_
_entity_poly.entity_id
_entity_poly.type
_entity_poly.pdbx_seq_one_letter_code
_entity_poly.pdbx_strand_id
1 'polypeptide(L)'
;MAAGGWWLLGNGIEGMNGLNGRHLGPWNQFGLTGFLASQLIAAYWMLPLAINRAVVLPSVDALKFVSLIACGAMLKMSIERAPAVLQLFFVGYAVSMLISVGAFLATTDRRLCNAYALDSQLNAGGGVMALGITLGGAWAWRLFRGARSSGHLMPR
;
A
#
# COMPACT_ATOMS: atom_id res chain seq x y z
N MET A 1 -24.64 -12.39 5.75
CA MET A 1 -23.55 -12.95 4.93
C MET A 1 -22.18 -12.26 5.10
N ALA A 2 -22.00 -11.29 6.01
CA ALA A 2 -20.71 -10.59 6.20
C ALA A 2 -19.75 -11.20 7.25
N ALA A 3 -20.22 -12.13 8.10
CA ALA A 3 -19.42 -12.69 9.19
C ALA A 3 -18.45 -13.80 8.76
N GLY A 4 -18.77 -14.58 7.72
CA GLY A 4 -17.92 -15.68 7.24
C GLY A 4 -16.63 -15.21 6.56
N GLY A 5 -16.66 -14.05 5.90
CA GLY A 5 -15.50 -13.49 5.20
C GLY A 5 -14.40 -13.00 6.14
N TRP A 6 -14.77 -12.46 7.30
CA TRP A 6 -13.81 -12.02 8.32
C TRP A 6 -13.06 -13.18 8.98
N TRP A 7 -13.72 -14.33 9.15
CA TRP A 7 -13.11 -15.50 9.78
C TRP A 7 -12.13 -16.24 8.83
N LEU A 8 -12.45 -16.29 7.53
CA LEU A 8 -11.54 -16.83 6.50
C LEU A 8 -10.32 -15.92 6.28
N LEU A 9 -10.51 -14.59 6.29
CA LEU A 9 -9.40 -13.64 6.27
C LEU A 9 -8.52 -13.79 7.53
N GLY A 10 -9.11 -13.90 8.73
CA GLY A 10 -8.38 -14.08 9.98
C GLY A 10 -7.47 -15.31 10.00
N ASN A 11 -8.02 -16.48 9.66
CA ASN A 11 -7.27 -17.74 9.64
C ASN A 11 -6.22 -17.78 8.52
N GLY A 12 -6.49 -17.18 7.35
CA GLY A 12 -5.50 -17.07 6.28
C GLY A 12 -4.31 -16.21 6.68
N ILE A 13 -4.57 -15.11 7.40
CA ILE A 13 -3.52 -14.22 7.91
C ILE A 13 -2.71 -14.90 9.03
N GLU A 14 -3.35 -15.69 9.90
CA GLU A 14 -2.66 -16.48 10.94
C GLU A 14 -1.81 -17.62 10.33
N GLY A 15 -2.31 -18.31 9.31
CA GLY A 15 -1.55 -19.33 8.58
C GLY A 15 -0.31 -18.77 7.87
N MET A 16 -0.42 -17.57 7.28
CA MET A 16 0.73 -16.85 6.72
C MET A 16 1.73 -16.42 7.80
N ASN A 17 1.26 -16.07 9.00
CA ASN A 17 2.13 -15.74 10.13
C ASN A 17 2.90 -16.97 10.66
N GLY A 18 2.26 -18.14 10.68
CA GLY A 18 2.88 -19.41 11.11
C GLY A 18 3.96 -19.95 10.17
N LEU A 19 3.78 -19.81 8.84
CA LEU A 19 4.80 -20.16 7.84
C LEU A 19 6.03 -19.25 7.90
N ASN A 20 5.83 -17.99 8.32
CA ASN A 20 6.85 -16.93 8.33
C ASN A 20 7.88 -17.11 9.46
N GLY A 21 7.45 -17.59 10.63
CA GLY A 21 8.33 -17.80 11.79
C GLY A 21 9.44 -18.84 11.60
N ARG A 22 9.26 -19.79 10.67
CA ARG A 22 10.21 -20.91 10.46
C ARG A 22 11.18 -20.73 9.29
N HIS A 23 10.86 -19.90 8.28
CA HIS A 23 11.66 -19.84 7.04
C HIS A 23 12.14 -18.43 6.64
N LEU A 24 11.49 -17.38 7.13
CA LEU A 24 11.70 -15.98 6.69
C LEU A 24 12.23 -15.07 7.80
N GLY A 25 12.35 -15.58 9.03
CA GLY A 25 12.95 -14.89 10.18
C GLY A 25 14.33 -14.25 9.91
N PRO A 26 15.25 -14.91 9.19
CA PRO A 26 16.55 -14.33 8.85
C PRO A 26 16.49 -13.26 7.75
N TRP A 27 15.54 -13.37 6.82
CA TRP A 27 15.47 -12.51 5.63
C TRP A 27 14.79 -11.17 5.90
N ASN A 28 13.89 -11.09 6.89
CA ASN A 28 13.15 -9.87 7.22
C ASN A 28 13.69 -9.17 8.49
N GLN A 29 15.01 -8.94 8.56
CA GLN A 29 15.57 -8.09 9.61
C GLN A 29 14.98 -6.68 9.50
N PHE A 30 14.42 -6.17 10.61
CA PHE A 30 13.76 -4.86 10.74
C PHE A 30 12.54 -4.59 9.83
N GLY A 31 11.99 -5.60 9.14
CA GLY A 31 10.89 -5.37 8.19
C GLY A 31 11.34 -4.77 6.83
N LEU A 32 12.65 -4.60 6.62
CA LEU A 32 13.16 -3.80 5.50
C LEU A 32 12.88 -4.45 4.13
N THR A 33 13.00 -5.78 4.03
CA THR A 33 12.73 -6.51 2.79
C THR A 33 11.28 -6.43 2.36
N GLY A 34 10.33 -6.47 3.30
CA GLY A 34 8.91 -6.31 3.00
C GLY A 34 8.58 -4.90 2.49
N PHE A 35 9.19 -3.86 3.09
CA PHE A 35 9.06 -2.49 2.62
C PHE A 35 9.67 -2.31 1.22
N LEU A 36 10.89 -2.80 0.98
CA LEU A 36 11.52 -2.71 -0.35
C LEU A 36 10.71 -3.45 -1.43
N ALA A 37 10.29 -4.70 -1.16
CA ALA A 37 9.50 -5.46 -2.11
C ALA A 37 8.18 -4.75 -2.44
N SER A 38 7.50 -4.22 -1.41
CA SER A 38 6.27 -3.44 -1.59
C SER A 38 6.50 -2.19 -2.44
N GLN A 39 7.63 -1.50 -2.23
CA GLN A 39 7.98 -0.28 -2.95
C GLN A 39 8.33 -0.56 -4.42
N LEU A 40 9.00 -1.67 -4.71
CA LEU A 40 9.31 -2.10 -6.08
C LEU A 40 8.03 -2.44 -6.86
N ILE A 41 7.11 -3.17 -6.22
CA ILE A 41 5.80 -3.48 -6.83
C ILE A 41 5.02 -2.18 -7.08
N ALA A 42 4.97 -1.28 -6.11
CA ALA A 42 4.31 0.01 -6.25
C ALA A 42 4.94 0.87 -7.37
N ALA A 43 6.28 0.92 -7.44
CA ALA A 43 7.02 1.63 -8.47
C ALA A 43 6.72 1.07 -9.87
N TYR A 44 6.66 -0.25 -10.02
CA TYR A 44 6.30 -0.89 -11.29
C TYR A 44 4.90 -0.46 -11.77
N TRP A 45 3.91 -0.47 -10.87
CA TRP A 45 2.53 -0.10 -11.21
C TRP A 45 2.33 1.42 -11.41
N MET A 46 3.28 2.23 -10.97
CA MET A 46 3.32 3.67 -11.27
C MET A 46 3.81 3.97 -12.70
N LEU A 47 4.35 3.00 -13.45
CA LEU A 47 4.70 3.22 -14.86
C LEU A 47 3.43 3.29 -15.73
N PRO A 48 3.22 4.38 -16.50
CA PRO A 48 2.05 4.53 -17.37
C PRO A 48 1.98 3.44 -18.45
N LEU A 49 3.13 2.89 -18.86
CA LEU A 49 3.20 1.76 -19.78
C LEU A 49 2.56 0.48 -19.20
N ALA A 50 2.75 0.21 -17.90
CA ALA A 50 2.20 -0.96 -17.23
C ALA A 50 0.68 -0.85 -17.06
N ILE A 51 0.20 0.33 -16.66
CA ILE A 51 -1.23 0.64 -16.57
C ILE A 51 -1.91 0.53 -17.94
N ASN A 52 -1.27 1.03 -19.01
CA ASN A 52 -1.84 0.97 -20.35
C ASN A 52 -1.98 -0.49 -20.86
N ARG A 53 -1.12 -1.41 -20.43
CA ARG A 53 -1.28 -2.85 -20.73
C ARG A 53 -2.41 -3.51 -19.94
N ALA A 54 -2.65 -3.09 -18.69
CA ALA A 54 -3.72 -3.64 -17.86
C ALA A 54 -5.12 -3.37 -18.44
N VAL A 55 -5.32 -2.21 -19.09
CA VAL A 55 -6.60 -1.87 -19.74
C VAL A 55 -6.90 -2.78 -20.94
N VAL A 56 -5.85 -3.21 -21.66
CA VAL A 56 -6.00 -4.01 -22.90
C VAL A 56 -6.05 -5.51 -22.63
N LEU A 57 -5.37 -5.98 -21.57
CA LEU A 57 -5.22 -7.40 -21.25
C LEU A 57 -5.84 -7.73 -19.88
N PRO A 58 -6.96 -8.48 -19.84
CA PRO A 58 -7.61 -8.87 -18.57
C PRO A 58 -6.70 -9.67 -17.63
N SER A 59 -5.76 -10.44 -18.20
CA SER A 59 -4.76 -11.19 -17.43
C SER A 59 -3.79 -10.28 -16.67
N VAL A 60 -3.45 -9.12 -17.23
CA VAL A 60 -2.56 -8.14 -16.59
C VAL A 60 -3.31 -7.38 -15.50
N ASP A 61 -4.61 -7.14 -15.67
CA ASP A 61 -5.45 -6.57 -14.62
C ASP A 61 -5.57 -7.52 -13.41
N ALA A 62 -5.80 -8.82 -13.64
CA ALA A 62 -5.79 -9.80 -12.56
C ALA A 62 -4.44 -9.85 -11.83
N LEU A 63 -3.32 -9.81 -12.56
CA LEU A 63 -1.98 -9.80 -11.98
C LEU A 63 -1.71 -8.53 -11.15
N LYS A 64 -2.30 -7.39 -11.54
CA LYS A 64 -2.29 -6.16 -10.75
C LYS A 64 -2.96 -6.36 -9.40
N PHE A 65 -4.17 -6.88 -9.37
CA PHE A 65 -4.87 -7.12 -8.11
C PHE A 65 -4.13 -8.10 -7.21
N VAL A 66 -3.62 -9.21 -7.77
CA VAL A 66 -2.84 -10.20 -7.01
C VAL A 66 -1.57 -9.59 -6.42
N SER A 67 -0.82 -8.82 -7.21
CA SER A 67 0.41 -8.17 -6.73
C SER A 67 0.15 -7.08 -5.69
N LEU A 68 -0.96 -6.33 -5.80
CA LEU A 68 -1.37 -5.34 -4.79
C LEU A 68 -1.79 -6.01 -3.47
N ILE A 69 -2.52 -7.13 -3.52
CA ILE A 69 -2.87 -7.90 -2.33
C ILE A 69 -1.60 -8.46 -1.64
N ALA A 70 -0.68 -9.02 -2.42
CA ALA A 70 0.61 -9.50 -1.91
C ALA A 70 1.43 -8.37 -1.27
N CYS A 71 1.46 -7.20 -1.90
CA CYS A 71 2.10 -5.99 -1.39
C CYS A 71 1.51 -5.56 -0.04
N GLY A 72 0.18 -5.55 0.09
CA GLY A 72 -0.50 -5.25 1.36
C GLY A 72 -0.18 -6.26 2.47
N ALA A 73 -0.10 -7.55 2.15
CA ALA A 73 0.28 -8.59 3.10
C ALA A 73 1.74 -8.42 3.58
N MET A 74 2.67 -8.16 2.67
CA MET A 74 4.07 -7.88 3.00
C MET A 74 4.22 -6.62 3.87
N LEU A 75 3.47 -5.56 3.54
CA LEU A 75 3.51 -4.31 4.28
C LEU A 75 2.95 -4.46 5.70
N LYS A 76 1.85 -5.22 5.87
CA LYS A 76 1.27 -5.50 7.19
C LYS A 76 2.29 -6.21 8.08
N MET A 77 2.99 -7.23 7.55
CA MET A 77 4.00 -7.99 8.28
C MET A 77 5.22 -7.14 8.65
N SER A 78 5.64 -6.21 7.78
CA SER A 78 6.78 -5.34 8.04
C SER A 78 6.48 -4.19 9.00
N ILE A 79 5.25 -3.65 8.99
CA ILE A 79 4.83 -2.58 9.91
C ILE A 79 4.90 -3.00 11.38
N GLU A 80 4.68 -4.28 11.71
CA GLU A 80 4.75 -4.75 13.10
C GLU A 80 6.19 -4.83 13.64
N ARG A 81 7.19 -4.91 12.76
CA ARG A 81 8.60 -5.11 13.13
C ARG A 81 9.49 -3.88 12.93
N ALA A 82 9.06 -2.93 12.10
CA ALA A 82 9.89 -1.79 11.71
C ALA A 82 9.82 -0.62 12.71
N PRO A 83 10.93 0.09 12.97
CA PRO A 83 10.92 1.31 13.78
C PRO A 83 10.12 2.43 13.08
N ALA A 84 9.48 3.30 13.87
CA ALA A 84 8.57 4.34 13.37
C ALA A 84 9.23 5.27 12.31
N VAL A 85 10.53 5.55 12.46
CA VAL A 85 11.30 6.38 11.50
C VAL A 85 11.37 5.72 10.11
N LEU A 86 11.60 4.40 10.06
CA LEU A 86 11.67 3.65 8.81
C LEU A 86 10.29 3.59 8.15
N GLN A 87 9.24 3.39 8.94
CA GLN A 87 7.87 3.42 8.44
C GLN A 87 7.52 4.78 7.85
N LEU A 88 7.92 5.88 8.51
CA LEU A 88 7.69 7.24 8.01
C LEU A 88 8.38 7.47 6.67
N PHE A 89 9.62 6.98 6.50
CA PHE A 89 10.34 7.13 5.24
C PHE A 89 9.63 6.43 4.08
N PHE A 90 9.31 5.14 4.21
CA PHE A 90 8.68 4.38 3.13
C PHE A 90 7.22 4.77 2.89
N VAL A 91 6.42 4.85 3.95
CA VAL A 91 4.99 5.20 3.85
C VAL A 91 4.83 6.66 3.44
N GLY A 92 5.63 7.57 4.02
CA GLY A 92 5.63 8.98 3.66
C GLY A 92 6.00 9.20 2.20
N TYR A 93 7.03 8.51 1.70
CA TYR A 93 7.39 8.56 0.29
C TYR A 93 6.26 8.04 -0.61
N ALA A 94 5.68 6.88 -0.29
CA ALA A 94 4.58 6.30 -1.08
C ALA A 94 3.32 7.19 -1.10
N VAL A 95 2.93 7.76 0.05
CA VAL A 95 1.77 8.66 0.17
C VAL A 95 2.02 9.97 -0.59
N SER A 96 3.20 10.56 -0.43
CA SER A 96 3.57 11.78 -1.16
C SER A 96 3.54 11.55 -2.67
N MET A 97 4.05 10.41 -3.14
CA MET A 97 4.01 10.05 -4.55
C MET A 97 2.57 9.87 -5.05
N LEU A 98 1.70 9.16 -4.32
CA LEU A 98 0.29 8.97 -4.70
C LEU A 98 -0.46 10.31 -4.81
N ILE A 99 -0.26 11.20 -3.85
CA ILE A 99 -0.88 12.53 -3.87
C ILE A 99 -0.37 13.35 -5.05
N SER A 100 0.94 13.34 -5.29
CA SER A 100 1.57 14.11 -6.37
C SER A 100 1.14 13.62 -7.75
N VAL A 101 1.09 12.30 -7.96
CA VAL A 101 0.61 11.68 -9.20
C VAL A 101 -0.89 11.90 -9.38
N GLY A 102 -1.69 11.74 -8.34
CA GLY A 102 -3.13 12.01 -8.37
C GLY A 102 -3.44 13.46 -8.73
N ALA A 103 -2.71 14.41 -8.12
CA ALA A 103 -2.81 15.83 -8.44
C ALA A 103 -2.41 16.10 -9.89
N PHE A 104 -1.30 15.53 -10.37
CA PHE A 104 -0.84 15.70 -11.75
C PHE A 104 -1.86 15.17 -12.77
N LEU A 105 -2.50 14.04 -12.46
CA LEU A 105 -3.51 13.42 -13.32
C LEU A 105 -4.83 14.21 -13.32
N ALA A 106 -5.15 14.87 -12.20
CA ALA A 106 -6.36 15.69 -12.03
C ALA A 106 -6.22 17.12 -12.59
N THR A 107 -5.00 17.63 -12.78
CA THR A 107 -4.77 19.00 -13.28
C THR A 107 -4.34 19.06 -14.74
N THR A 108 -3.99 17.93 -15.35
CA THR A 108 -3.52 17.91 -16.74
C THR A 108 -4.66 17.64 -17.73
N ASP A 109 -5.05 18.67 -18.49
CA ASP A 109 -6.07 18.62 -19.54
C ASP A 109 -5.63 17.96 -20.86
N ARG A 110 -4.44 17.37 -20.89
CA ARG A 110 -3.94 16.59 -22.03
C ARG A 110 -4.17 15.11 -21.76
N ARG A 111 -4.58 14.35 -22.79
CA ARG A 111 -4.60 12.88 -22.77
C ARG A 111 -3.17 12.36 -22.58
N LEU A 112 -2.81 12.01 -21.35
CA LEU A 112 -1.50 11.43 -21.05
C LEU A 112 -1.41 9.96 -21.43
N CYS A 113 -2.53 9.25 -21.35
CA CYS A 113 -2.64 7.83 -21.65
C CYS A 113 -3.52 7.62 -22.88
N ASN A 114 -3.00 6.95 -23.91
CA ASN A 114 -3.70 6.68 -25.18
C ASN A 114 -5.04 5.91 -24.97
N ALA A 115 -5.12 5.10 -23.92
CA ALA A 115 -6.29 4.29 -23.59
C ALA A 115 -7.36 5.00 -22.72
N TYR A 116 -7.07 6.16 -22.12
CA TYR A 116 -8.03 6.86 -21.24
C TYR A 116 -8.73 8.01 -21.97
N ALA A 117 -10.05 8.13 -21.77
CA ALA A 117 -10.79 9.34 -22.09
C ALA A 117 -10.47 10.43 -21.04
N LEU A 118 -10.57 11.70 -21.42
CA LEU A 118 -10.16 12.82 -20.56
C LEU A 118 -10.93 12.84 -19.23
N ASP A 119 -12.25 12.61 -19.26
CA ASP A 119 -13.09 12.52 -18.04
C ASP A 119 -12.69 11.36 -17.11
N SER A 120 -12.32 10.21 -17.70
CA SER A 120 -11.87 9.06 -16.92
C SER A 120 -10.48 9.26 -16.30
N GLN A 121 -9.64 10.12 -16.90
CA GLN A 121 -8.33 10.49 -16.36
C GLN A 121 -8.47 11.40 -15.13
N LEU A 122 -9.38 12.38 -15.17
CA LEU A 122 -9.65 13.29 -14.06
C LEU A 122 -10.22 12.54 -12.85
N ASN A 123 -11.20 11.67 -13.09
CA ASN A 123 -11.81 10.87 -12.01
C ASN A 123 -10.80 9.87 -11.41
N ALA A 124 -9.94 9.26 -12.24
CA ALA A 124 -8.85 8.41 -11.75
C ALA A 124 -7.84 9.20 -10.92
N GLY A 125 -7.47 10.42 -11.33
CA GLY A 125 -6.58 11.31 -10.57
C GLY A 125 -7.14 11.66 -9.19
N GLY A 126 -8.41 12.07 -9.13
CA GLY A 126 -9.10 12.34 -7.88
C GLY A 126 -9.16 11.11 -6.96
N GLY A 127 -9.45 9.93 -7.53
CA GLY A 127 -9.45 8.67 -6.79
C GLY A 127 -8.08 8.32 -6.19
N VAL A 128 -7.00 8.42 -6.97
CA VAL A 128 -5.63 8.15 -6.50
C VAL A 128 -5.21 9.14 -5.41
N MET A 129 -5.56 10.42 -5.56
CA MET A 129 -5.29 11.44 -4.55
C MET A 129 -6.04 11.15 -3.24
N ALA A 130 -7.34 10.82 -3.31
CA ALA A 130 -8.15 10.45 -2.15
C ALA A 130 -7.60 9.18 -1.45
N LEU A 131 -7.14 8.18 -2.23
CA LEU A 131 -6.47 6.99 -1.69
C LEU A 131 -5.17 7.34 -0.96
N GLY A 132 -4.34 8.24 -1.50
CA GLY A 132 -3.13 8.72 -0.84
C GLY A 132 -3.43 9.38 0.51
N ILE A 133 -4.40 10.29 0.55
CA ILE A 133 -4.82 11.00 1.78
C ILE A 133 -5.36 10.03 2.83
N THR A 134 -6.24 9.10 2.43
CA THR A 134 -6.85 8.13 3.34
C THR A 134 -5.82 7.17 3.93
N LEU A 135 -4.88 6.66 3.12
CA LEU A 135 -3.77 5.82 3.59
C LEU A 135 -2.83 6.57 4.55
N GLY A 136 -2.44 7.80 4.20
CA GLY A 136 -1.61 8.65 5.05
C GLY A 136 -2.27 8.96 6.39
N GLY A 137 -3.57 9.31 6.36
CA GLY A 137 -4.36 9.55 7.56
C GLY A 137 -4.52 8.30 8.43
N ALA A 138 -4.80 7.15 7.84
CA ALA A 138 -4.92 5.88 8.56
C ALA A 138 -3.60 5.48 9.23
N TRP A 139 -2.46 5.68 8.55
CA TRP A 139 -1.14 5.42 9.12
C TRP A 139 -0.78 6.39 10.25
N ALA A 140 -1.00 7.70 10.06
CA ALA A 140 -0.78 8.70 11.11
C ALA A 140 -1.64 8.40 12.34
N TRP A 141 -2.92 8.05 12.15
CA TRP A 141 -3.82 7.66 13.24
C TRP A 141 -3.33 6.41 14.00
N ARG A 142 -2.70 5.44 13.33
CA ARG A 142 -2.07 4.29 14.00
C ARG A 142 -0.88 4.73 14.86
N LEU A 143 -0.02 5.62 14.36
CA LEU A 143 1.11 6.15 15.14
C LEU A 143 0.65 6.94 16.37
N PHE A 144 -0.34 7.83 16.21
CA PHE A 144 -0.87 8.62 17.34
C PHE A 144 -1.48 7.73 18.42
N ARG A 145 -2.17 6.63 18.06
CA ARG A 145 -2.69 5.65 19.02
C ARG A 145 -1.56 4.92 19.75
N GLY A 146 -0.50 4.53 19.05
CA GLY A 146 0.69 3.92 19.65
C GLY A 146 1.40 4.85 20.63
N ALA A 147 1.62 6.11 20.25
CA ALA A 147 2.27 7.11 21.09
C ALA A 147 1.45 7.43 22.36
N ARG A 148 0.12 7.50 22.25
CA ARG A 148 -0.78 7.73 23.40
C ARG A 148 -0.72 6.59 24.42
N SER A 149 -0.54 5.34 23.96
CA SER A 149 -0.44 4.18 24.85
C SER A 149 0.86 4.16 25.67
N SER A 150 1.96 4.64 25.11
CA SER A 150 3.26 4.70 25.81
C SER A 150 3.35 5.88 26.79
N GLY A 151 2.54 6.93 26.60
CA GLY A 151 2.49 8.08 27.51
C GLY A 151 1.88 7.79 28.88
N HIS A 152 1.32 6.59 29.12
CA HIS A 152 0.71 6.21 30.39
C HIS A 152 1.67 5.48 31.36
N LEU A 153 2.94 5.24 30.96
CA LEU A 153 3.92 4.44 31.72
C LEU A 153 5.09 5.25 32.31
N MET A 154 4.95 6.58 32.45
CA MET A 154 5.87 7.38 33.27
C MET A 154 5.19 7.79 34.58
N PRO A 155 5.25 6.97 35.65
CA PRO A 155 5.10 7.48 36.99
C PRO A 155 6.32 8.37 37.28
N ARG A 156 6.04 9.62 37.66
CA ARG A 156 7.02 10.55 38.22
C ARG A 156 7.51 10.08 39.58
#